data_AF-A0A381WHJ4-F1
#
_entry.id   AF-A0A381WHJ4-F1
#
_cell.length_a   1.000
_cell.length_b   1.000
_cell.length_c   1.000
_cell.angle_alpha   90.00
_cell.angle_beta   90.00
_cell.angle_gamma   90.00
#
_symmetry.space_group_name_H-M   'P 1'
#
loop_
_entity.id
_entity.type
_entity.pdbx_description
1 polymer ?
#
loop_
_entity_poly.entity_id
_entity_poly.type
_entity_poly.pdbx_seq_one_letter_code
_entity_poly.pdbx_strand_id
1 'polypeptide(L)' 'VETKAVAKYVRASPQKCRLVADQVRKLPAGKALELLEFSSKKAAKP' A
#
# COMPACT_ATOMS: atom_id res chain seq x y z
N VAL A 1 8.43 15.84 -11.18
CA VAL A 1 9.41 14.74 -10.94
C VAL A 1 8.63 13.55 -10.45
N GLU A 2 8.71 12.42 -11.12
CA GLU A 2 8.05 11.18 -10.72
C GLU A 2 9.04 10.30 -9.97
N THR A 3 8.65 9.76 -8.81
CA THR A 3 9.50 8.94 -7.94
C THR A 3 8.84 7.58 -7.69
N LYS A 4 9.63 6.50 -7.71
CA LYS A 4 9.17 5.11 -7.55
C LYS A 4 10.00 4.36 -6.52
N ALA A 5 9.34 3.57 -5.67
CA ALA A 5 9.96 2.62 -4.75
C ALA A 5 9.39 1.20 -4.99
N VAL A 6 10.21 0.15 -4.85
CA VAL A 6 9.80 -1.25 -5.09
C VAL A 6 10.34 -2.14 -3.97
N ALA A 7 9.44 -2.85 -3.28
CA ALA A 7 9.79 -3.92 -2.34
C ALA A 7 9.63 -5.29 -3.01
N LYS A 8 10.71 -6.08 -3.05
CA LYS A 8 10.73 -7.44 -3.63
C LYS A 8 10.70 -8.49 -2.52
N TYR A 9 10.13 -9.67 -2.82
CA TYR A 9 10.07 -10.83 -1.91
C TYR A 9 9.30 -10.60 -0.59
N VAL A 10 8.31 -9.72 -0.61
CA VAL A 10 7.44 -9.46 0.54
C VAL A 10 6.69 -10.74 0.95
N ARG A 11 6.67 -11.05 2.25
CA ARG A 11 6.03 -12.26 2.81
C ARG A 11 4.51 -12.08 2.98
N ALA A 12 3.84 -11.75 1.88
CA ALA A 12 2.40 -11.59 1.79
C ALA A 12 1.86 -12.17 0.48
N SER A 13 0.61 -12.67 0.51
CA SER A 13 -0.03 -13.15 -0.72
C SER A 13 -0.27 -11.98 -1.67
N PRO A 14 0.04 -12.11 -2.98
CA PRO A 14 -0.16 -11.06 -3.97
C PRO A 14 -1.58 -10.50 -3.99
N GLN A 15 -2.59 -11.35 -3.75
CA GLN A 15 -3.99 -10.94 -3.73
C GLN A 15 -4.29 -9.98 -2.57
N LYS A 16 -3.73 -10.23 -1.39
CA LYS A 16 -3.93 -9.36 -0.21
C LYS A 16 -3.28 -7.99 -0.40
N CYS A 17 -2.11 -7.96 -1.04
CA CYS A 17 -1.44 -6.69 -1.38
C CYS A 17 -2.21 -5.88 -2.42
N ARG A 18 -2.77 -6.53 -3.45
CA ARG A 18 -3.56 -5.85 -4.48
C ARG A 18 -4.78 -5.15 -3.90
N LEU A 19 -5.51 -5.79 -2.99
CA LEU A 19 -6.68 -5.19 -2.34
C LEU A 19 -6.34 -3.88 -1.60
N VAL A 20 -5.18 -3.80 -0.96
CA VAL A 20 -4.73 -2.57 -0.29
C VAL A 20 -4.19 -1.54 -1.30
N ALA A 21 -3.45 -1.99 -2.31
CA ALA A 21 -2.94 -1.11 -3.36
C ALA A 21 -4.06 -0.42 -4.16
N ASP A 22 -5.17 -1.11 -4.40
CA ASP A 22 -6.33 -0.56 -5.10
C ASP A 22 -7.03 0.55 -4.30
N GLN A 23 -6.94 0.52 -2.96
CA GLN A 23 -7.50 1.58 -2.09
C GLN A 23 -6.73 2.90 -2.21
N VAL A 24 -5.41 2.85 -2.48
CA VAL A 24 -4.54 4.05 -2.49
C VAL A 24 -4.17 4.56 -3.90
N ARG A 25 -4.44 3.80 -4.96
CA ARG A 25 -3.98 4.09 -6.33
C ARG A 25 -4.37 5.48 -6.89
N LYS A 26 -5.49 6.06 -6.44
CA LYS A 26 -5.99 7.37 -6.91
C LYS A 26 -6.09 8.41 -5.78
N LEU A 27 -5.51 8.12 -4.62
CA LEU A 27 -5.53 9.05 -3.50
C LEU A 27 -4.29 9.95 -3.53
N PRO A 28 -4.41 11.20 -3.05
CA PRO A 28 -3.22 12.04 -2.82
C PRO A 28 -2.36 11.41 -1.72
N ALA A 29 -1.04 11.63 -1.79
CA ALA A 29 -0.07 10.99 -0.91
C ALA A 29 -0.41 11.12 0.59
N GLY A 30 -0.82 12.30 1.05
CA GLY A 30 -1.20 12.51 2.45
C GLY A 30 -2.36 11.61 2.91
N LYS A 31 -3.45 11.56 2.13
CA LYS A 31 -4.61 10.70 2.45
C LYS A 31 -4.27 9.21 2.35
N ALA A 32 -3.40 8.83 1.41
CA ALA A 32 -2.95 7.46 1.28
C ALA A 32 -2.15 7.00 2.51
N LEU A 33 -1.31 7.89 3.07
CA LEU A 33 -0.54 7.60 4.29
C LEU A 33 -1.47 7.41 5.50
N GLU A 34 -2.42 8.33 5.72
CA GLU A 34 -3.39 8.21 6.81
C GLU A 34 -4.18 6.89 6.72
N LEU A 35 -4.67 6.54 5.52
CA LEU A 35 -5.42 5.30 5.33
C LEU A 35 -4.58 4.06 5.63
N LEU A 36 -3.32 4.02 5.18
CA LEU A 36 -2.42 2.89 5.41
C LEU A 36 -2.06 2.75 6.89
N GLU A 37 -1.89 3.87 7.60
CA GLU A 37 -1.51 3.89 9.02
C GLU A 37 -2.60 3.29 9.92
N PHE A 38 -3.87 3.60 9.64
CA PHE A 38 -5.01 3.08 10.42
C PHE A 38 -5.61 1.77 9.88
N SER A 39 -5.01 1.17 8.84
CA SER A 39 -5.50 -0.08 8.27
C SER A 39 -5.14 -1.28 9.15
N SER A 40 -6.15 -2.11 9.48
CA SER A 40 -5.95 -3.37 10.20
C SER A 40 -5.38 -4.51 9.33
N LYS A 41 -5.16 -4.25 8.03
CA LYS A 41 -4.65 -5.27 7.10
C LYS A 41 -3.14 -5.41 7.26
N LYS A 42 -2.67 -6.65 7.43
CA LYS A 42 -1.23 -6.97 7.43
C LYS A 42 -0.51 -6.41 6.19
N ALA A 43 -1.17 -6.41 5.03
CA ALA A 43 -0.60 -5.92 3.77
C ALA A 43 -0.48 -4.39 3.66
N ALA A 44 -1.03 -3.63 4.62
CA ALA A 44 -0.81 -2.19 4.72
C ALA A 44 0.52 -1.84 5.40
N LYS A 45 1.10 -2.81 6.13
CA LYS A 45 2.45 -2.72 6.69
C LYS A 45 3.42 -3.49 5.78
N PRO A 46 4.63 -2.97 5.53
CA PRO A 46 5.64 -3.64 4.71
C PRO A 46 6.11 -4.97 5.32
#